data_AF-A0A935S5R7-F1
#
_entry.id   AF-A0A935S5R7-F1
#
_cell.length_a   1.000
_cell.length_b   1.000
_cell.length_c   1.000
_cell.angle_alpha   90.00
_cell.angle_beta   90.00
_cell.angle_gamma   90.00
#
_symmetry.space_group_name_H-M   'P 1'
#
loop_
_entity.id
_entity.type
_entity.pdbx_description
1 polymer ?
#
loop_
_entity_poly.entity_id
_entity_poly.type
_entity_poly.pdbx_seq_one_letter_code
_entity_poly.pdbx_strand_id
1 'polypeptide(L)' 'MAQVSWTKKSLKDLRAINDYISLDSTFYAARFISKLIQRVDQLIDFPQSGRMVPKKLS' A
#
# COMPACT_ATOMS: atom_id res chain seq x y z
N MET A 1 -18.33 1.84 -7.26
CA MET A 1 -17.19 0.92 -7.47
C MET A 1 -16.12 1.63 -8.28
N ALA A 2 -14.90 1.68 -7.74
CA ALA A 2 -13.72 2.18 -8.44
C ALA A 2 -12.80 1.01 -8.85
N GLN A 3 -11.92 1.25 -9.82
CA GLN A 3 -10.88 0.29 -10.20
C GLN A 3 -9.57 0.67 -9.54
N VAL A 4 -8.93 -0.30 -8.88
CA VAL A 4 -7.58 -0.15 -8.33
C VAL A 4 -6.56 -0.57 -9.39
N SER A 5 -5.55 0.28 -9.61
CA SER A 5 -4.37 -0.07 -10.41
C SER A 5 -3.10 0.33 -9.67
N TRP A 6 -2.11 -0.56 -9.68
CA TRP A 6 -0.82 -0.33 -9.03
C TRP A 6 0.21 0.13 -10.05
N THR A 7 0.89 1.23 -9.77
CA THR A 7 2.02 1.67 -10.60
C THR A 7 3.23 0.78 -10.37
N LYS A 8 4.12 0.67 -11.38
CA LYS A 8 5.40 -0.03 -11.23
C LYS A 8 6.21 0.50 -10.03
N LYS A 9 6.14 1.81 -9.76
CA LYS A 9 6.77 2.43 -8.59
C LYS A 9 6.15 1.90 -7.29
N SER A 10 4.83 1.93 -7.13
CA SER A 10 4.17 1.43 -5.92
C SER A 10 4.46 -0.05 -5.65
N LEU A 11 4.57 -0.88 -6.69
CA LEU A 11 4.95 -2.29 -6.53
C LEU A 11 6.41 -2.45 -6.06
N LYS A 12 7.32 -1.58 -6.51
CA LYS A 12 8.71 -1.55 -6.00
C LYS A 12 8.73 -1.09 -4.54
N ASP A 13 7.94 -0.08 -4.20
CA ASP A 13 7.85 0.43 -2.83
C ASP A 13 7.30 -0.65 -1.86
N LEU A 14 6.28 -1.43 -2.26
CA LEU A 14 5.80 -2.58 -1.48
C LEU A 14 6.88 -3.65 -1.28
N ARG A 15 7.66 -3.97 -2.32
CA ARG A 15 8.80 -4.90 -2.19
C ARG A 15 9.86 -4.38 -1.23
N ALA A 16 10.27 -3.12 -1.36
CA ALA A 16 11.26 -2.53 -0.47
C ALA A 16 10.83 -2.54 1.01
N ILE A 17 9.54 -2.29 1.28
CA ILE A 17 8.97 -2.42 2.63
C ILE A 17 9.04 -3.87 3.13
N ASN A 18 8.66 -4.82 2.28
CA ASN A 18 8.71 -6.24 2.63
C ASN A 18 10.14 -6.71 2.91
N ASP A 19 11.08 -6.35 2.04
CA ASP A 19 12.49 -6.70 2.16
C ASP A 19 13.08 -6.15 3.46
N TYR A 20 12.76 -4.90 3.79
CA TYR A 20 13.24 -4.25 5.02
C TYR A 20 12.71 -4.95 6.28
N ILE A 21 11.40 -5.21 6.37
CA ILE A 21 10.81 -5.88 7.55
C ILE A 21 11.28 -7.33 7.65
N SER A 22 11.52 -8.00 6.50
CA SER A 22 11.97 -9.38 6.45
C SER A 22 13.36 -9.59 7.05
N LEU A 23 14.16 -8.53 7.21
CA LEU A 23 15.44 -8.58 7.92
C LEU A 23 15.28 -9.04 9.37
N ASP A 24 14.14 -8.73 10.00
CA ASP A 24 13.80 -9.15 11.37
C ASP A 24 12.82 -10.33 11.36
N SER A 25 11.78 -10.28 10.54
CA SER A 25 10.80 -11.36 10.45
C SER A 25 10.04 -11.38 9.13
N THR A 26 10.24 -12.45 8.37
CA THR A 26 9.50 -12.74 7.13
C THR A 26 7.99 -12.88 7.36
N PHE A 27 7.59 -13.45 8.50
CA PHE A 27 6.19 -13.57 8.88
C PHE A 27 5.53 -12.20 9.06
N TYR A 28 6.16 -11.30 9.82
CA TYR A 28 5.62 -9.95 10.02
C TYR A 28 5.66 -9.13 8.74
N ALA A 29 6.66 -9.31 7.89
CA ALA A 29 6.72 -8.68 6.57
C ALA A 29 5.53 -9.07 5.69
N ALA A 30 5.24 -10.38 5.57
CA ALA A 30 4.09 -10.88 4.81
C ALA A 30 2.76 -10.39 5.39
N ARG A 31 2.62 -10.41 6.72
CA ARG A 31 1.43 -9.89 7.41
C ARG A 31 1.22 -8.40 7.16
N PHE A 32 2.29 -7.61 7.15
CA PHE A 32 2.21 -6.17 6.91
C PHE A 32 1.78 -5.84 5.48
N ILE A 33 2.36 -6.50 4.48
CA ILE A 33 1.96 -6.32 3.07
C ILE A 33 0.51 -6.74 2.86
N SER A 34 0.09 -7.86 3.45
CA SER A 34 -1.32 -8.31 3.37
C SER A 34 -2.28 -7.27 3.93
N LYS A 35 -1.92 -6.63 5.07
CA LYS A 35 -2.72 -5.55 5.64
C LYS A 35 -2.78 -4.32 4.72
N LEU A 36 -1.67 -3.95 4.06
CA LEU A 36 -1.67 -2.84 3.10
C LEU A 36 -2.60 -3.13 1.91
N ILE A 37 -2.53 -4.34 1.34
CA ILE A 37 -3.38 -4.75 0.23
C ILE A 37 -4.87 -4.69 0.64
N GLN A 38 -5.23 -5.26 1.79
CA GLN A 38 -6.61 -5.19 2.31
C GLN A 38 -7.11 -3.75 2.50
N ARG A 39 -6.23 -2.82 2.89
CA ARG A 39 -6.60 -1.39 3.01
C ARG A 39 -6.69 -0.67 1.67
N VAL A 40 -6.13 -1.22 0.61
CA VAL A 40 -6.34 -0.71 -0.75
C VAL A 40 -7.61 -1.32 -1.36
N ASP A 41 -7.91 -2.59 -1.09
CA ASP A 41 -9.11 -3.26 -1.62
C ASP A 41 -10.41 -2.54 -1.22
N GLN A 42 -10.48 -1.98 0.00
CA GLN A 42 -11.63 -1.19 0.43
C GLN A 42 -11.92 0.04 -0.48
N LEU A 43 -10.92 0.52 -1.24
CA LEU A 43 -11.08 1.68 -2.13
C LEU A 43 -11.98 1.37 -3.34
N ILE A 44 -12.21 0.09 -3.64
CA ILE A 44 -13.19 -0.32 -4.66
C ILE A 44 -14.58 0.19 -4.27
N ASP A 45 -14.95 0.02 -3.01
CA ASP A 45 -16.27 0.40 -2.49
C ASP A 45 -16.27 1.83 -1.92
N PHE A 46 -15.17 2.26 -1.29
CA PHE A 46 -15.03 3.54 -0.61
C PHE A 46 -13.84 4.36 -1.15
N PRO A 47 -13.87 4.81 -2.42
CA PRO A 47 -12.73 5.46 -3.08
C PRO A 47 -12.30 6.80 -2.44
N GLN A 48 -13.19 7.43 -1.67
CA GLN A 48 -12.95 8.71 -0.98
C GLN A 48 -12.67 8.55 0.52
N SER A 49 -12.40 7.32 0.99
CA SER A 49 -12.10 7.05 2.40
C SER A 49 -10.75 7.62 2.87
N GLY A 50 -9.87 7.99 1.94
CA GLY A 50 -8.62 8.69 2.22
C GLY A 50 -8.82 10.19 2.38
N ARG A 51 -7.99 10.83 3.24
CA ARG A 51 -7.92 12.28 3.31
C ARG A 51 -7.26 12.85 2.05
N MET A 52 -7.81 13.94 1.52
CA MET A 52 -7.14 14.73 0.48
C MET A 52 -5.86 15.36 1.06
N VAL A 53 -4.71 14.97 0.52
CA VAL A 53 -3.41 15.53 0.89
C VAL A 53 -3.09 16.66 -0.09
N PRO A 54 -2.92 17.92 0.36
CA PRO A 54 -2.56 19.01 -0.53
C PRO A 54 -1.18 18.75 -1.14
N LYS A 55 -1.02 19.07 -2.42
CA LYS A 55 0.27 18.96 -3.11
C LYS A 55 1.27 19.86 -2.39
N LYS A 56 2.38 19.30 -1.90
CA LYS A 56 3.52 20.11 -1.49
C LYS A 56 4.09 20.77 -2.74
N LEU A 57 4.09 22.11 -2.76
CA LEU A 57 4.91 22.88 -3.68
C LEU A 57 6.35 22.75 -3.15
N SER A 58 7.11 21.83 -3.72
CA SER A 58 8.55 21.70 -3.53
C SER A 58 9.26 22.22 -4.76
#